data_AF-A0A7S0ZX06-F1
#
_entry.id   AF-A0A7S0ZX06-F1
#
_cell.length_a   1.000
_cell.length_b   1.000
_cell.length_c   1.000
_cell.angle_alpha   90.00
_cell.angle_beta   90.00
_cell.angle_gamma   90.00
#
_symmetry.space_group_name_H-M   'P 1'
#
loop_
_entity.id
_entity.type
_entity.pdbx_description
1 polymer ?
#
loop_
_entity_poly.entity_id
_entity_poly.type
_entity_poly.pdbx_seq_one_letter_code
_entity_poly.pdbx_strand_id
1 'polypeptide(L)'
;MAQAILAECFTGVGIMPDFSPSSPPEDRSLQEQLLESDPVSRRLNELKSGLLVEAAEIETRLRQHVMELIVPTIRRQTLLEAKIKEAKATLESQVIEVAQCKKTNQDAEGKSQMIDSFRLELAKWDAERHTFEQKVASDLVNMASELDALRETLEKRSHHYSSVQRTLGDISGLITDGRAETAELRRYCVERLDTMRDDVFGLRDEFETRTTAVENFARELQDCHTRTSMSISKMQAETERVCHTGELNSEGIDKLWKEKSSVKSLEKSQHEMSELDKHVKGQVREMSQSFERLTSDVNAQIKTAVDFLGTSAATLMEDMKLKYKDETERINRKNQEVEKLVSEQVEGVSAISTHMVQLTERTNKSVREMTELVISSTQKNTATQDLETEVRLSRKLIKDVEDKAREQDHLLRRRDDALCLLLESQLLSAALERQDDQDRKNIALFGFKPDKHEADRGFMLPGLQGTPSSPWRMPRKKMGGGDSDQTVVSMDMRCLSCSGSSATVLAGFKLACLQYAPKPVEYKKTVFTRTDLIHQRTELLHQAKERLRGGVRESQAPVD
;
A
#
# COMPACT_ATOMS: atom_id res chain seq x y z
N MET A 1 -11.94 51.70 -8.34
CA MET A 1 -11.94 51.63 -6.86
C MET A 1 -10.91 52.62 -6.34
N ALA A 2 -11.38 53.65 -5.61
CA ALA A 2 -10.61 54.67 -4.84
C ALA A 2 -9.62 55.52 -5.66
N GLN A 3 -9.56 56.85 -5.68
CA GLN A 3 -10.10 58.06 -5.03
C GLN A 3 -9.93 59.16 -6.14
N ALA A 4 -10.64 60.27 -6.29
CA ALA A 4 -11.15 61.21 -5.31
C ALA A 4 -12.22 62.11 -5.99
N ILE A 5 -13.25 62.41 -5.23
CA ILE A 5 -14.26 63.46 -5.43
C ILE A 5 -14.13 64.37 -4.20
N LEU A 6 -14.17 65.69 -4.38
CA LEU A 6 -14.53 66.80 -3.45
C LEU A 6 -14.16 68.11 -4.19
N ALA A 7 -14.92 69.22 -4.25
CA ALA A 7 -16.08 69.74 -3.51
C ALA A 7 -16.82 70.78 -4.41
N GLU A 8 -18.15 70.76 -4.53
CA GLU A 8 -19.16 71.60 -3.83
C GLU A 8 -18.88 73.13 -3.85
N CYS A 9 -19.60 73.93 -4.64
CA CYS A 9 -20.92 74.55 -4.36
C CYS A 9 -20.97 75.36 -3.05
N PHE A 10 -21.12 76.70 -3.12
CA PHE A 10 -22.02 77.48 -2.25
C PHE A 10 -22.21 78.95 -2.74
N THR A 11 -23.49 79.26 -2.99
CA THR A 11 -24.30 80.49 -2.98
C THR A 11 -23.76 81.90 -2.66
N GLY A 12 -24.41 82.91 -3.27
CA GLY A 12 -24.65 84.27 -2.73
C GLY A 12 -25.07 85.23 -3.86
N VAL A 13 -26.37 85.51 -4.13
CA VAL A 13 -27.30 86.44 -3.44
C VAL A 13 -26.73 87.85 -3.26
N GLY A 14 -27.34 88.84 -3.93
CA GLY A 14 -27.04 90.28 -3.81
C GLY A 14 -27.74 91.10 -4.90
N ILE A 15 -29.05 91.34 -4.82
CA ILE A 15 -29.68 92.61 -4.38
C ILE A 15 -29.73 93.69 -5.50
N MET A 16 -30.95 93.92 -6.01
CA MET A 16 -31.45 95.15 -6.67
C MET A 16 -31.40 96.35 -5.71
N PRO A 17 -31.31 97.59 -6.20
CA PRO A 17 -32.52 98.42 -6.38
C PRO A 17 -32.50 99.24 -7.69
N ASP A 18 -33.58 99.44 -8.45
CA ASP A 18 -34.85 100.15 -8.20
C ASP A 18 -34.75 101.71 -8.31
N PHE A 19 -35.69 102.30 -9.08
CA PHE A 19 -36.00 103.75 -9.30
C PHE A 19 -34.95 104.61 -10.08
N SER A 20 -35.25 105.52 -11.03
CA SER A 20 -36.46 106.16 -11.55
C SER A 20 -36.15 106.95 -12.83
N PRO A 21 -37.16 107.27 -13.68
CA PRO A 21 -37.06 108.20 -14.81
C PRO A 21 -37.37 109.65 -14.38
N SER A 22 -36.66 110.64 -14.91
CA SER A 22 -37.05 112.05 -14.81
C SER A 22 -37.18 112.67 -16.20
N SER A 23 -38.39 113.17 -16.47
CA SER A 23 -38.76 113.99 -17.62
C SER A 23 -38.89 115.46 -17.17
N PRO A 24 -39.40 116.38 -18.02
CA PRO A 24 -38.77 117.65 -18.43
C PRO A 24 -39.17 118.84 -17.53
N PRO A 25 -38.88 120.09 -17.95
CA PRO A 25 -39.97 121.06 -17.91
C PRO A 25 -40.10 121.94 -19.15
N GLU A 26 -41.36 122.21 -19.44
CA GLU A 26 -41.91 123.21 -20.35
C GLU A 26 -41.80 124.64 -19.78
N ASP A 27 -42.14 125.58 -20.66
CA ASP A 27 -42.97 126.77 -20.42
C ASP A 27 -42.30 128.15 -20.25
N ARG A 28 -42.69 129.04 -21.20
CA ARG A 28 -43.19 130.42 -21.02
C ARG A 28 -42.22 131.46 -20.43
N SER A 29 -42.22 132.74 -20.78
CA SER A 29 -43.13 133.61 -21.52
C SER A 29 -42.43 134.97 -21.70
N LEU A 30 -42.72 135.64 -22.80
CA LEU A 30 -42.98 137.09 -22.95
C LEU A 30 -42.43 138.05 -21.87
N GLN A 31 -41.63 139.03 -22.30
CA GLN A 31 -41.72 140.37 -21.72
C GLN A 31 -41.46 141.44 -22.79
N GLU A 32 -42.42 142.34 -22.85
CA GLU A 32 -42.67 143.44 -23.77
C GLU A 32 -42.18 144.77 -23.14
N GLN A 33 -42.16 145.86 -23.94
CA GLN A 33 -42.13 147.28 -23.55
C GLN A 33 -40.74 147.94 -23.33
N LEU A 34 -40.39 149.16 -23.78
CA LEU A 34 -41.17 150.38 -24.14
C LEU A 34 -40.23 151.45 -24.80
N LEU A 35 -40.84 152.40 -25.55
CA LEU A 35 -40.43 153.82 -25.81
C LEU A 35 -39.27 154.08 -26.81
N GLU A 36 -39.25 155.11 -27.67
CA GLU A 36 -40.03 156.34 -27.76
C GLU A 36 -39.94 156.96 -29.17
N SER A 37 -40.82 157.92 -29.40
CA SER A 37 -41.27 158.56 -30.65
C SER A 37 -40.34 159.63 -31.24
N ASP A 38 -40.23 159.68 -32.58
CA ASP A 38 -39.69 160.84 -33.33
C ASP A 38 -40.63 161.22 -34.51
N PRO A 39 -41.23 162.42 -34.56
CA PRO A 39 -42.39 162.73 -35.40
C PRO A 39 -42.04 163.40 -36.74
N VAL A 40 -41.19 162.76 -37.56
CA VAL A 40 -40.93 163.19 -38.96
C VAL A 40 -41.20 162.05 -39.97
N SER A 41 -41.41 160.81 -39.52
CA SER A 41 -41.54 159.60 -40.36
C SER A 41 -42.94 159.32 -40.97
N ARG A 42 -43.90 160.26 -40.89
CA ARG A 42 -45.30 160.02 -41.31
C ARG A 42 -45.56 160.09 -42.83
N ARG A 43 -44.58 160.47 -43.66
CA ARG A 43 -44.70 160.39 -45.14
C ARG A 43 -43.84 159.31 -45.81
N LEU A 44 -43.02 158.59 -45.04
CA LEU A 44 -42.14 157.50 -45.54
C LEU A 44 -42.65 156.10 -45.14
N ASN A 45 -43.62 156.02 -44.22
CA ASN A 45 -44.23 154.78 -43.74
C ASN A 45 -45.32 154.21 -44.65
N GLU A 46 -45.92 154.98 -45.56
CA GLU A 46 -46.87 154.43 -46.55
C GLU A 46 -46.14 153.64 -47.66
N LEU A 47 -44.90 154.02 -48.01
CA LEU A 47 -44.04 153.25 -48.92
C LEU A 47 -43.31 152.08 -48.22
N LYS A 48 -42.86 152.27 -46.96
CA LYS A 48 -42.29 151.16 -46.16
C LYS A 48 -43.33 150.11 -45.76
N SER A 49 -44.59 150.48 -45.54
CA SER A 49 -45.67 149.53 -45.26
C SER A 49 -45.97 148.64 -46.46
N GLY A 50 -45.97 149.17 -47.68
CA GLY A 50 -46.09 148.36 -48.89
C GLY A 50 -44.91 147.40 -49.05
N LEU A 51 -43.68 147.90 -48.87
CA LEU A 51 -42.46 147.09 -49.00
C LEU A 51 -42.28 146.05 -47.88
N LEU A 52 -42.72 146.34 -46.65
CA LEU A 52 -42.67 145.39 -45.52
C LEU A 52 -43.77 144.33 -45.62
N VAL A 53 -44.94 144.66 -46.17
CA VAL A 53 -45.98 143.67 -46.48
C VAL A 53 -45.53 142.77 -47.63
N GLU A 54 -44.95 143.33 -48.69
CA GLU A 54 -44.33 142.52 -49.76
C GLU A 54 -43.13 141.71 -49.28
N ALA A 55 -42.27 142.26 -48.41
CA ALA A 55 -41.15 141.52 -47.84
C ALA A 55 -41.62 140.41 -46.89
N ALA A 56 -42.68 140.63 -46.09
CA ALA A 56 -43.29 139.60 -45.26
C ALA A 56 -44.02 138.54 -46.10
N GLU A 57 -44.64 138.92 -47.22
CA GLU A 57 -45.24 137.98 -48.17
C GLU A 57 -44.18 137.16 -48.91
N ILE A 58 -43.08 137.78 -49.33
CA ILE A 58 -41.91 137.09 -49.91
C ILE A 58 -41.25 136.20 -48.86
N GLU A 59 -41.13 136.64 -47.61
CA GLU A 59 -40.57 135.84 -46.51
C GLU A 59 -41.44 134.65 -46.18
N THR A 60 -42.77 134.82 -46.09
CA THR A 60 -43.70 133.70 -45.89
C THR A 60 -43.69 132.73 -47.07
N ARG A 61 -43.61 133.22 -48.31
CA ARG A 61 -43.39 132.36 -49.50
C ARG A 61 -42.06 131.64 -49.46
N LEU A 62 -40.97 132.31 -49.09
CA LEU A 62 -39.64 131.69 -48.93
C LEU A 62 -39.65 130.66 -47.81
N ARG A 63 -40.22 130.95 -46.65
CA ARG A 63 -40.38 130.00 -45.53
C ARG A 63 -41.23 128.81 -45.96
N GLN A 64 -42.32 129.04 -46.70
CA GLN A 64 -43.16 127.98 -47.22
C GLN A 64 -42.41 127.12 -48.24
N HIS A 65 -41.66 127.71 -49.16
CA HIS A 65 -40.88 126.97 -50.16
C HIS A 65 -39.69 126.22 -49.54
N VAL A 66 -39.03 126.83 -48.55
CA VAL A 66 -38.02 126.19 -47.72
C VAL A 66 -38.62 125.03 -46.93
N MET A 67 -39.83 125.16 -46.37
CA MET A 67 -40.53 124.06 -45.71
C MET A 67 -40.95 122.98 -46.71
N GLU A 68 -41.41 123.33 -47.91
CA GLU A 68 -41.74 122.39 -48.99
C GLU A 68 -40.52 121.61 -49.47
N LEU A 69 -39.30 122.16 -49.39
CA LEU A 69 -38.05 121.47 -49.71
C LEU A 69 -37.48 120.67 -48.52
N ILE A 70 -37.49 121.26 -47.31
CA ILE A 70 -36.88 120.67 -46.12
C ILE A 70 -37.74 119.55 -45.55
N VAL A 71 -39.07 119.71 -45.47
CA VAL A 71 -39.95 118.71 -44.84
C VAL A 71 -39.88 117.34 -45.55
N PRO A 72 -39.94 117.24 -46.89
CA PRO A 72 -39.74 115.96 -47.57
C PRO A 72 -38.35 115.37 -47.34
N THR A 73 -37.31 116.22 -47.27
CA THR A 73 -35.93 115.79 -47.03
C THR A 73 -35.77 115.24 -45.61
N ILE A 74 -36.31 115.91 -44.59
CA ILE A 74 -36.33 115.42 -43.20
C ILE A 74 -37.14 114.12 -43.10
N ARG A 75 -38.31 114.03 -43.74
CA ARG A 75 -39.11 112.78 -43.76
C ARG A 75 -38.35 111.64 -44.42
N ARG A 76 -37.64 111.90 -45.51
CA ARG A 76 -36.80 110.90 -46.18
C ARG A 76 -35.63 110.49 -45.31
N GLN A 77 -34.96 111.44 -44.67
CA GLN A 77 -33.82 111.19 -43.78
C GLN A 77 -34.24 110.38 -42.55
N THR A 78 -35.33 110.76 -41.88
CA THR A 78 -35.89 110.03 -40.73
C THR A 78 -36.33 108.61 -41.12
N LEU A 79 -36.91 108.43 -42.32
CA LEU A 79 -37.24 107.10 -42.84
C LEU A 79 -35.99 106.27 -43.15
N LEU A 80 -34.94 106.88 -43.70
CA LEU A 80 -33.65 106.21 -43.93
C LEU A 80 -32.98 105.83 -42.60
N GLU A 81 -32.99 106.71 -41.61
CA GLU A 81 -32.47 106.43 -40.25
C GLU A 81 -33.25 105.29 -39.58
N ALA A 82 -34.58 105.27 -39.72
CA ALA A 82 -35.41 104.18 -39.24
C ALA A 82 -35.03 102.85 -39.93
N LYS A 83 -34.87 102.85 -41.26
CA LYS A 83 -34.42 101.67 -42.03
C LYS A 83 -33.00 101.23 -41.65
N ILE A 84 -32.09 102.16 -41.38
CA ILE A 84 -30.72 101.84 -40.95
C ILE A 84 -30.75 101.23 -39.55
N LYS A 85 -31.57 101.75 -38.62
CA LYS A 85 -31.74 101.18 -37.29
C LYS A 85 -32.34 99.78 -37.34
N GLU A 86 -33.37 99.57 -38.17
CA GLU A 86 -33.96 98.26 -38.41
C GLU A 86 -32.94 97.29 -39.00
N ALA A 87 -32.21 97.69 -40.05
CA ALA A 87 -31.15 96.89 -40.64
C ALA A 87 -30.07 96.54 -39.62
N LYS A 88 -29.67 97.49 -38.77
CA LYS A 88 -28.71 97.25 -37.70
C LYS A 88 -29.23 96.25 -36.67
N ALA A 89 -30.49 96.37 -36.24
CA ALA A 89 -31.12 95.41 -35.33
C ALA A 89 -31.21 94.01 -35.96
N THR A 90 -31.55 93.90 -37.25
CA THR A 90 -31.54 92.62 -37.96
C THR A 90 -30.14 92.03 -38.08
N LEU A 91 -29.12 92.85 -38.34
CA LEU A 91 -27.72 92.41 -38.40
C LEU A 91 -27.22 91.93 -37.03
N GLU A 92 -27.54 92.65 -35.96
CA GLU A 92 -27.21 92.24 -34.58
C GLU A 92 -27.88 90.91 -34.23
N SER A 93 -29.16 90.72 -34.58
CA SER A 93 -29.86 89.44 -34.43
C SER A 93 -29.18 88.31 -35.20
N GLN A 94 -28.83 88.54 -36.48
CA GLN A 94 -28.13 87.56 -37.31
C GLN A 94 -26.74 87.22 -36.75
N VAL A 95 -26.01 88.20 -36.20
CA VAL A 95 -24.71 87.95 -35.56
C VAL A 95 -24.88 87.05 -34.33
N ILE A 96 -25.93 87.25 -33.53
CA ILE A 96 -26.26 86.39 -32.38
C ILE A 96 -26.60 84.97 -32.85
N GLU A 97 -27.43 84.82 -33.89
CA GLU A 97 -27.79 83.52 -34.46
C GLU A 97 -26.56 82.78 -35.02
N VAL A 98 -25.69 83.47 -35.75
CA VAL A 98 -24.43 82.90 -36.27
C VAL A 98 -23.50 82.50 -35.12
N ALA A 99 -23.40 83.30 -34.06
CA ALA A 99 -22.62 82.94 -32.87
C ALA A 99 -23.19 81.70 -32.16
N GLN A 100 -24.52 81.59 -32.06
CA GLN A 100 -25.19 80.41 -31.51
C GLN A 100 -24.96 79.17 -32.39
N CYS A 101 -25.11 79.28 -33.71
CA CYS A 101 -24.81 78.20 -34.66
C CYS A 101 -23.34 77.75 -34.56
N LYS A 102 -22.40 78.69 -34.44
CA LYS A 102 -20.98 78.40 -34.27
C LYS A 102 -20.73 77.63 -32.97
N LYS A 103 -21.37 78.04 -31.87
CA LYS A 103 -21.28 77.32 -30.58
C LYS A 103 -21.85 75.90 -30.70
N THR A 104 -23.03 75.73 -31.30
CA THR A 104 -23.61 74.39 -31.49
C THR A 104 -22.76 73.50 -32.39
N ASN A 105 -22.07 74.07 -33.39
CA ASN A 105 -21.14 73.33 -34.24
C ASN A 105 -19.90 72.89 -33.45
N GLN A 106 -19.34 73.75 -32.61
CA GLN A 106 -18.24 73.38 -31.71
C GLN A 106 -18.63 72.27 -30.73
N ASP A 107 -19.84 72.36 -30.15
CA ASP A 107 -20.37 71.31 -29.26
C ASP A 107 -20.58 69.98 -30.01
N ALA A 108 -21.03 70.04 -31.27
CA ALA A 108 -21.20 68.86 -32.12
C ALA A 108 -19.85 68.23 -32.52
N GLU A 109 -18.85 69.04 -32.86
CA GLU A 109 -17.47 68.59 -33.13
C GLU A 109 -16.86 67.91 -31.89
N GLY A 110 -17.05 68.50 -30.70
CA GLY A 110 -16.61 67.90 -29.44
C GLY A 110 -17.28 66.54 -29.17
N LYS A 111 -18.58 66.41 -29.44
CA LYS A 111 -19.30 65.12 -29.35
C LYS A 111 -18.82 64.12 -30.40
N SER A 112 -18.50 64.56 -31.62
CA SER A 112 -17.95 63.69 -32.67
C SER A 112 -16.60 63.12 -32.25
N GLN A 113 -15.70 63.96 -31.71
CA GLN A 113 -14.40 63.52 -31.20
C GLN A 113 -14.54 62.49 -30.07
N MET A 114 -15.51 62.69 -29.17
CA MET A 114 -15.82 61.72 -28.11
C MET A 114 -16.37 60.39 -28.66
N ILE A 115 -17.22 60.43 -29.69
CA ILE A 115 -17.70 59.21 -30.36
C ILE A 115 -16.54 58.47 -31.04
N ASP A 116 -15.62 59.19 -31.66
CA ASP A 116 -14.46 58.59 -32.32
C ASP A 116 -13.47 57.99 -31.31
N SER A 117 -13.28 58.61 -30.13
CA SER A 117 -12.51 57.99 -29.05
C SER A 117 -13.15 56.70 -28.55
N PHE A 118 -14.49 56.67 -28.39
CA PHE A 118 -15.19 55.44 -28.01
C PHE A 118 -15.09 54.35 -29.09
N ARG A 119 -15.12 54.72 -30.38
CA ARG A 119 -14.92 53.75 -31.47
C ARG A 119 -13.53 53.13 -31.45
N LEU A 120 -12.49 53.93 -31.17
CA LEU A 120 -11.12 53.44 -31.04
C LEU A 120 -10.97 52.52 -29.83
N GLU A 121 -11.58 52.86 -28.69
CA GLU A 121 -11.58 51.99 -27.50
C GLU A 121 -12.31 50.67 -27.74
N LEU A 122 -13.47 50.71 -28.40
CA LEU A 122 -14.21 49.49 -28.78
C LEU A 122 -13.41 48.61 -29.74
N ALA A 123 -12.77 49.20 -30.76
CA ALA A 123 -11.92 48.44 -31.68
C ALA A 123 -10.72 47.80 -30.95
N LYS A 124 -10.15 48.49 -29.96
CA LYS A 124 -9.09 47.94 -29.11
C LYS A 124 -9.59 46.77 -28.27
N TRP A 125 -10.75 46.90 -27.62
CA TRP A 125 -11.35 45.82 -26.83
C TRP A 125 -11.73 44.61 -27.68
N ASP A 126 -12.22 44.82 -28.90
CA ASP A 126 -12.51 43.73 -29.83
C ASP A 126 -11.23 42.98 -30.25
N ALA A 127 -10.13 43.71 -30.50
CA ALA A 127 -8.84 43.10 -30.78
C ALA A 127 -8.29 42.31 -29.57
N GLU A 128 -8.35 42.89 -28.37
CA GLU A 128 -7.97 42.21 -27.12
C GLU A 128 -8.83 40.96 -26.89
N ARG A 129 -10.13 41.05 -27.12
CA ARG A 129 -11.04 39.90 -27.02
C ARG A 129 -10.67 38.81 -28.02
N HIS A 130 -10.43 39.12 -29.28
CA HIS A 130 -10.06 38.12 -30.29
C HIS A 130 -8.73 37.45 -29.98
N THR A 131 -7.73 38.19 -29.52
CA THR A 131 -6.45 37.60 -29.10
C THR A 131 -6.62 36.67 -27.89
N PHE A 132 -7.49 37.03 -26.94
CA PHE A 132 -7.85 36.16 -25.82
C PHE A 132 -8.59 34.90 -26.27
N GLU A 133 -9.60 35.03 -27.15
CA GLU A 133 -10.34 33.89 -27.73
C GLU A 133 -9.41 32.94 -28.49
N GLN A 134 -8.47 33.47 -29.28
CA GLN A 134 -7.46 32.69 -29.98
C GLN A 134 -6.52 31.96 -29.02
N LYS A 135 -6.10 32.62 -27.94
CA LYS A 135 -5.26 32.00 -26.91
C LYS A 135 -5.98 30.84 -26.22
N VAL A 136 -7.23 31.06 -25.78
CA VAL A 136 -8.05 30.01 -25.16
C VAL A 136 -8.29 28.85 -26.12
N ALA A 137 -8.56 29.12 -27.40
CA ALA A 137 -8.71 28.08 -28.41
C ALA A 137 -7.42 27.25 -28.58
N SER A 138 -6.25 27.89 -28.61
CA SER A 138 -4.96 27.20 -28.66
C SER A 138 -4.72 26.34 -27.41
N ASP A 139 -5.02 26.87 -26.23
CA ASP A 139 -4.86 26.14 -24.96
C ASP A 139 -5.79 24.91 -24.90
N LEU A 140 -7.03 25.03 -25.39
CA LEU A 140 -7.97 23.91 -25.51
C LEU A 140 -7.48 22.83 -26.47
N VAL A 141 -6.90 23.21 -27.62
CA VAL A 141 -6.31 22.26 -28.57
C VAL A 141 -5.11 21.53 -27.96
N ASN A 142 -4.25 22.26 -27.23
CA ASN A 142 -3.11 21.65 -26.53
C ASN A 142 -3.59 20.66 -25.46
N MET A 143 -4.54 21.05 -24.61
CA MET A 143 -5.11 20.14 -23.61
C MET A 143 -5.78 18.91 -24.23
N ALA A 144 -6.48 19.06 -25.36
CA ALA A 144 -7.05 17.93 -26.08
C ALA A 144 -5.95 16.96 -26.56
N SER A 145 -4.85 17.48 -27.12
CA SER A 145 -3.73 16.66 -27.55
C SER A 145 -3.01 15.94 -26.40
N GLU A 146 -2.90 16.59 -25.23
CA GLU A 146 -2.34 15.97 -24.02
C GLU A 146 -3.25 14.85 -23.49
N LEU A 147 -4.57 15.05 -23.51
CA LEU A 147 -5.55 14.02 -23.12
C LEU A 147 -5.49 12.80 -24.06
N ASP A 148 -5.34 13.01 -25.36
CA ASP A 148 -5.19 11.91 -26.32
C ASP A 148 -3.88 11.15 -26.10
N ALA A 149 -2.77 11.84 -25.84
CA ALA A 149 -1.49 11.22 -25.51
C ALA A 149 -1.55 10.40 -24.20
N LEU A 150 -2.24 10.93 -23.17
CA LEU A 150 -2.49 10.20 -21.92
C LEU A 150 -3.36 8.97 -22.15
N ARG A 151 -4.39 9.07 -22.98
CA ARG A 151 -5.26 7.96 -23.35
C ARG A 151 -4.48 6.85 -24.06
N GLU A 152 -3.66 7.20 -25.05
CA GLU A 152 -2.79 6.23 -25.75
C GLU A 152 -1.83 5.54 -24.77
N THR A 153 -1.25 6.29 -23.83
CA THR A 153 -0.36 5.74 -22.80
C THR A 153 -1.10 4.77 -21.87
N LEU A 154 -2.34 5.10 -21.49
CA LEU A 154 -3.19 4.21 -20.68
C LEU A 154 -3.58 2.94 -21.44
N GLU A 155 -3.92 3.04 -22.73
CA GLU A 155 -4.22 1.89 -23.58
C GLU A 155 -3.00 0.97 -23.72
N LYS A 156 -1.80 1.53 -23.95
CA LYS A 156 -0.54 0.76 -23.96
C LYS A 156 -0.29 0.05 -22.63
N ARG A 157 -0.48 0.74 -21.50
CA ARG A 157 -0.34 0.13 -20.16
C ARG A 157 -1.37 -0.98 -19.94
N SER A 158 -2.62 -0.78 -20.35
CA SER A 158 -3.69 -1.79 -20.26
C SER A 158 -3.33 -3.08 -21.01
N HIS A 159 -2.77 -2.95 -22.22
CA HIS A 159 -2.26 -4.11 -22.97
C HIS A 159 -1.11 -4.81 -22.25
N HIS A 160 -0.19 -4.06 -21.64
CA HIS A 160 0.90 -4.64 -20.86
C HIS A 160 0.38 -5.42 -19.64
N TYR A 161 -0.56 -4.85 -18.89
CA TYR A 161 -1.22 -5.55 -17.77
C TYR A 161 -1.92 -6.83 -18.22
N SER A 162 -2.63 -6.79 -19.35
CA SER A 162 -3.28 -7.97 -19.92
C SER A 162 -2.27 -9.05 -20.30
N SER A 163 -1.09 -8.68 -20.82
CA SER A 163 -0.01 -9.62 -21.11
C SER A 163 0.58 -10.23 -19.84
N VAL A 164 0.85 -9.40 -18.81
CA VAL A 164 1.34 -9.88 -17.52
C VAL A 164 0.33 -10.83 -16.87
N GLN A 165 -0.96 -10.51 -16.95
CA GLN A 165 -2.02 -11.36 -16.42
C GLN A 165 -2.08 -12.74 -17.11
N ARG A 166 -1.84 -12.81 -18.43
CA ARG A 166 -1.71 -14.09 -19.15
C ARG A 166 -0.51 -14.89 -18.64
N THR A 167 0.67 -14.25 -18.55
CA THR A 167 1.87 -14.94 -18.03
C THR A 167 1.70 -15.41 -16.58
N LEU A 168 0.97 -14.66 -15.75
CA LEU A 168 0.64 -15.06 -14.39
C LEU A 168 -0.31 -16.28 -14.40
N GLY A 169 -1.28 -16.31 -15.32
CA GLY A 169 -2.15 -17.46 -15.56
C GLY A 169 -1.35 -18.71 -15.96
N ASP A 170 -0.41 -18.56 -16.89
CA ASP A 170 0.45 -19.66 -17.35
C ASP A 170 1.34 -20.19 -16.22
N ILE A 171 1.97 -19.30 -15.44
CA ILE A 171 2.77 -19.68 -14.26
C ILE A 171 1.88 -20.37 -13.21
N SER A 172 0.67 -19.89 -12.98
CA SER A 172 -0.28 -20.54 -12.07
C SER A 172 -0.67 -21.93 -12.56
N GLY A 173 -0.80 -22.12 -13.88
CA GLY A 173 -0.99 -23.43 -14.50
C GLY A 173 0.17 -24.37 -14.19
N LEU A 174 1.41 -23.95 -14.50
CA LEU A 174 2.62 -24.72 -14.23
C LEU A 174 2.80 -25.10 -12.75
N ILE A 175 2.45 -24.20 -11.81
CA ILE A 175 2.49 -24.50 -10.38
C ILE A 175 1.45 -25.56 -10.01
N THR A 176 0.27 -25.53 -10.64
CA THR A 176 -0.80 -26.50 -10.39
C THR A 176 -0.41 -27.87 -10.93
N ASP A 177 0.16 -27.93 -12.13
CA ASP A 177 0.66 -29.16 -12.75
C ASP A 177 1.81 -29.75 -11.92
N GLY A 178 2.80 -28.95 -11.51
CA GLY A 178 3.89 -29.40 -10.65
C GLY A 178 3.41 -29.91 -9.29
N ARG A 179 2.33 -29.35 -8.73
CA ARG A 179 1.69 -29.89 -7.51
C ARG A 179 1.03 -31.25 -7.75
N ALA A 180 0.38 -31.44 -8.90
CA ALA A 180 -0.23 -32.71 -9.27
C ALA A 180 0.84 -33.81 -9.46
N GLU A 181 1.93 -33.51 -10.19
CA GLU A 181 3.08 -34.40 -10.34
C GLU A 181 3.73 -34.75 -8.98
N THR A 182 3.89 -33.76 -8.11
CA THR A 182 4.42 -34.00 -6.75
C THR A 182 3.50 -34.91 -5.93
N ALA A 183 2.18 -34.77 -6.07
CA ALA A 183 1.21 -35.63 -5.40
C ALA A 183 1.26 -37.06 -5.94
N GLU A 184 1.40 -37.22 -7.25
CA GLU A 184 1.55 -38.52 -7.90
C GLU A 184 2.85 -39.22 -7.48
N LEU A 185 3.98 -38.50 -7.44
CA LEU A 185 5.25 -39.03 -6.95
C LEU A 185 5.15 -39.49 -5.49
N ARG A 186 4.49 -38.71 -4.63
CA ARG A 186 4.24 -39.10 -3.23
C ARG A 186 3.41 -40.38 -3.15
N ARG A 187 2.36 -40.50 -3.97
CA ARG A 187 1.53 -41.71 -4.05
C ARG A 187 2.38 -42.92 -4.45
N TYR A 188 3.19 -42.79 -5.51
CA TYR A 188 4.09 -43.84 -5.95
C TYR A 188 5.09 -44.27 -4.87
N CYS A 189 5.70 -43.31 -4.15
CA CYS A 189 6.61 -43.63 -3.06
C CYS A 189 5.91 -44.39 -1.93
N VAL A 190 4.68 -44.03 -1.58
CA VAL A 190 3.88 -44.74 -0.56
C VAL A 190 3.55 -46.15 -1.01
N GLU A 191 3.04 -46.32 -2.24
CA GLU A 191 2.72 -47.65 -2.80
C GLU A 191 3.96 -48.57 -2.83
N ARG A 192 5.12 -48.02 -3.17
CA ARG A 192 6.37 -48.78 -3.17
C ARG A 192 6.85 -49.14 -1.77
N LEU A 193 6.71 -48.24 -0.80
CA LEU A 193 7.02 -48.53 0.60
C LEU A 193 6.09 -49.60 1.18
N ASP A 194 4.80 -49.56 0.84
CA ASP A 194 3.83 -50.59 1.23
C ASP A 194 4.20 -51.95 0.63
N THR A 195 4.54 -51.99 -0.67
CA THR A 195 5.00 -53.23 -1.33
C THR A 195 6.24 -53.80 -0.65
N MET A 196 7.25 -52.95 -0.39
CA MET A 196 8.47 -53.39 0.31
C MET A 196 8.18 -53.86 1.74
N ARG A 197 7.23 -53.23 2.44
CA ARG A 197 6.81 -53.64 3.78
C ARG A 197 6.18 -55.04 3.73
N ASP A 198 5.32 -55.30 2.75
CA ASP A 198 4.66 -56.59 2.57
C ASP A 198 5.67 -57.69 2.21
N ASP A 199 6.66 -57.40 1.36
CA ASP A 199 7.77 -58.33 1.06
C ASP A 199 8.60 -58.67 2.31
N VAL A 200 8.91 -57.67 3.15
CA VAL A 200 9.65 -57.88 4.41
C VAL A 200 8.82 -58.72 5.39
N PHE A 201 7.51 -58.51 5.48
CA PHE A 201 6.64 -59.36 6.30
C PHE A 201 6.58 -60.79 5.76
N GLY A 202 6.46 -60.97 4.44
CA GLY A 202 6.51 -62.30 3.82
C GLY A 202 7.80 -63.04 4.12
N LEU A 203 8.96 -62.37 3.99
CA LEU A 203 10.26 -62.95 4.35
C LEU A 203 10.36 -63.28 5.83
N ARG A 204 9.89 -62.40 6.71
CA ARG A 204 9.88 -62.64 8.15
C ARG A 204 9.07 -63.89 8.50
N ASP A 205 7.86 -64.00 7.95
CA ASP A 205 6.98 -65.14 8.21
C ASP A 205 7.57 -66.45 7.63
N GLU A 206 8.26 -66.38 6.47
CA GLU A 206 9.03 -67.51 5.93
C GLU A 206 10.21 -67.90 6.84
N PHE A 207 10.94 -66.93 7.39
CA PHE A 207 12.01 -67.21 8.36
C PHE A 207 11.48 -67.81 9.66
N GLU A 208 10.34 -67.33 10.17
CA GLU A 208 9.71 -67.84 11.39
C GLU A 208 9.21 -69.28 11.19
N THR A 209 8.57 -69.57 10.05
CA THR A 209 8.15 -70.93 9.69
C THR A 209 9.33 -71.89 9.50
N ARG A 210 10.43 -71.45 8.88
CA ARG A 210 11.65 -72.26 8.79
C ARG A 210 12.32 -72.47 10.14
N THR A 211 12.36 -71.44 10.99
CA THR A 211 12.96 -71.53 12.34
C THR A 211 12.19 -72.53 13.19
N THR A 212 10.86 -72.44 13.21
CA THR A 212 10.00 -73.40 13.92
C THR A 212 10.14 -74.82 13.39
N ALA A 213 10.28 -75.02 12.07
CA ALA A 213 10.58 -76.32 11.49
C ALA A 213 11.92 -76.90 11.95
N VAL A 214 12.99 -76.08 11.97
CA VAL A 214 14.32 -76.48 12.47
C VAL A 214 14.30 -76.80 13.96
N GLU A 215 13.59 -76.01 14.77
CA GLU A 215 13.41 -76.28 16.20
C GLU A 215 12.69 -77.61 16.44
N ASN A 216 11.64 -77.90 15.67
CA ASN A 216 10.94 -79.18 15.78
C ASN A 216 11.85 -80.35 15.41
N PHE A 217 12.62 -80.23 14.33
CA PHE A 217 13.60 -81.24 13.94
C PHE A 217 14.70 -81.45 15.00
N ALA A 218 15.18 -80.37 15.63
CA ALA A 218 16.14 -80.44 16.72
C ALA A 218 15.58 -81.19 17.94
N ARG A 219 14.29 -80.96 18.29
CA ARG A 219 13.60 -81.71 19.35
C ARG A 219 13.50 -83.20 19.03
N GLU A 220 13.12 -83.54 17.79
CA GLU A 220 13.05 -84.94 17.34
C GLU A 220 14.41 -85.65 17.41
N LEU A 221 15.49 -84.97 16.97
CA LEU A 221 16.86 -85.47 17.09
C LEU A 221 17.28 -85.67 18.55
N GLN A 222 16.92 -84.75 19.44
CA GLN A 222 17.23 -84.85 20.85
C GLN A 222 16.46 -86.00 21.54
N ASP A 223 15.19 -86.21 21.17
CA ASP A 223 14.40 -87.35 21.64
C ASP A 223 14.97 -88.69 21.14
N CYS A 224 15.48 -88.72 19.90
CA CYS A 224 16.18 -89.89 19.36
C CYS A 224 17.50 -90.15 20.09
N HIS A 225 18.29 -89.09 20.33
CA HIS A 225 19.57 -89.19 21.05
C HIS A 225 19.38 -89.67 22.50
N THR A 226 18.39 -89.11 23.22
CA THR A 226 18.07 -89.55 24.59
C THR A 226 17.62 -91.00 24.62
N ARG A 227 16.77 -91.44 23.68
CA ARG A 227 16.35 -92.84 23.56
C ARG A 227 17.52 -93.80 23.29
N THR A 228 18.40 -93.46 22.35
CA THR A 228 19.59 -94.27 22.03
C THR A 228 20.58 -94.31 23.18
N SER A 229 20.82 -93.17 23.84
CA SER A 229 21.65 -93.07 25.04
C SER A 229 21.11 -93.95 26.17
N MET A 230 19.81 -93.93 26.45
CA MET A 230 19.17 -94.82 27.43
C MET A 230 19.36 -96.30 27.09
N SER A 231 19.21 -96.69 25.82
CA SER A 231 19.47 -98.06 25.37
C SER A 231 20.94 -98.46 25.56
N ILE A 232 21.89 -97.57 25.26
CA ILE A 232 23.33 -97.82 25.47
C ILE A 232 23.65 -97.97 26.95
N SER A 233 23.16 -97.07 27.82
CA SER A 233 23.36 -97.19 29.27
C SER A 233 22.78 -98.50 29.81
N LYS A 234 21.63 -98.96 29.30
CA LYS A 234 21.07 -100.27 29.65
C LYS A 234 22.00 -101.42 29.22
N MET A 235 22.54 -101.38 28.00
CA MET A 235 23.50 -102.39 27.53
C MET A 235 24.79 -102.37 28.34
N GLN A 236 25.31 -101.19 28.71
CA GLN A 236 26.48 -101.06 29.58
C GLN A 236 26.21 -101.68 30.95
N ALA A 237 25.07 -101.38 31.58
CA ALA A 237 24.70 -101.96 32.88
C ALA A 237 24.49 -103.48 32.85
N GLU A 238 24.03 -104.04 31.72
CA GLU A 238 24.01 -105.50 31.52
C GLU A 238 25.43 -106.06 31.36
N THR A 239 26.29 -105.40 30.58
CA THR A 239 27.68 -105.82 30.37
C THR A 239 28.46 -105.81 31.69
N GLU A 240 28.32 -104.76 32.50
CA GLU A 240 28.94 -104.68 33.83
C GLU A 240 28.44 -105.80 34.75
N ARG A 241 27.15 -106.13 34.71
CA ARG A 241 26.60 -107.28 35.46
C ARG A 241 27.21 -108.61 35.01
N VAL A 242 27.35 -108.82 33.70
CA VAL A 242 28.00 -110.02 33.15
C VAL A 242 29.47 -110.08 33.56
N CYS A 243 30.22 -108.97 33.46
CA CYS A 243 31.62 -108.88 33.88
C CYS A 243 31.78 -109.17 35.37
N HIS A 244 30.98 -108.54 36.24
CA HIS A 244 31.03 -108.75 37.68
C HIS A 244 30.71 -110.21 38.06
N THR A 245 29.71 -110.80 37.41
CA THR A 245 29.39 -112.23 37.57
C THR A 245 30.57 -113.09 37.11
N GLY A 246 31.23 -112.73 36.00
CA GLY A 246 32.44 -113.40 35.52
C GLY A 246 33.60 -113.34 36.52
N GLU A 247 33.86 -112.17 37.11
CA GLU A 247 34.90 -111.96 38.12
C GLU A 247 34.65 -112.79 39.39
N LEU A 248 33.43 -112.76 39.94
CA LEU A 248 33.07 -113.55 41.12
C LEU A 248 33.30 -115.06 40.92
N ASN A 249 33.02 -115.55 39.72
CA ASN A 249 33.25 -116.96 39.40
C ASN A 249 34.74 -117.25 39.15
N SER A 250 35.47 -116.35 38.51
CA SER A 250 36.93 -116.45 38.37
C SER A 250 37.61 -116.53 39.75
N GLU A 251 37.19 -115.69 40.70
CA GLU A 251 37.69 -115.76 42.08
C GLU A 251 37.29 -117.07 42.78
N GLY A 252 36.10 -117.60 42.50
CA GLY A 252 35.66 -118.91 42.97
C GLY A 252 36.58 -120.04 42.48
N ILE A 253 36.95 -120.01 41.19
CA ILE A 253 37.91 -120.94 40.59
C ILE A 253 39.28 -120.83 41.27
N ASP A 254 39.79 -119.62 41.43
CA ASP A 254 41.11 -119.38 42.04
C ASP A 254 41.17 -119.88 43.49
N LYS A 255 40.07 -119.74 44.25
CA LYS A 255 39.95 -120.29 45.60
C LYS A 255 39.99 -121.82 45.59
N LEU A 256 39.28 -122.46 44.65
CA LEU A 256 39.26 -123.91 44.50
C LEU A 256 40.59 -124.50 44.02
N TRP A 257 41.37 -123.73 43.27
CA TRP A 257 42.74 -124.10 42.86
C TRP A 257 43.76 -123.98 44.00
N LYS A 258 43.59 -123.00 44.90
CA LYS A 258 44.50 -122.77 46.03
C LYS A 258 44.22 -123.69 47.22
N GLU A 259 42.96 -124.02 47.46
CA GLU A 259 42.58 -125.05 48.42
C GLU A 259 42.77 -126.41 47.73
N LYS A 260 43.45 -127.39 48.34
CA LYS A 260 43.49 -128.80 47.85
C LYS A 260 42.12 -129.44 48.04
N SER A 261 41.16 -128.87 47.35
CA SER A 261 39.75 -129.05 47.58
C SER A 261 39.37 -130.43 47.03
N SER A 262 38.58 -131.14 47.82
CA SER A 262 38.16 -132.52 47.56
C SER A 262 37.53 -132.63 46.16
N VAL A 263 37.71 -133.76 45.48
CA VAL A 263 37.09 -134.04 44.16
C VAL A 263 35.60 -133.70 44.14
N LYS A 264 34.89 -133.85 45.28
CA LYS A 264 33.48 -133.43 45.43
C LYS A 264 33.23 -131.93 45.34
N SER A 265 34.13 -131.07 45.84
CA SER A 265 33.97 -129.60 45.66
C SER A 265 34.35 -129.18 44.25
N LEU A 266 35.28 -129.90 43.61
CA LEU A 266 35.60 -129.70 42.20
C LEU A 266 34.40 -130.05 41.30
N GLU A 267 33.71 -131.16 41.58
CA GLU A 267 32.48 -131.55 40.86
C GLU A 267 31.33 -130.56 41.10
N LYS A 268 31.16 -130.08 42.35
CA LYS A 268 30.18 -129.03 42.66
C LYS A 268 30.51 -127.73 41.93
N SER A 269 31.78 -127.34 41.90
CA SER A 269 32.22 -126.17 41.15
C SER A 269 32.09 -126.35 39.64
N GLN A 270 32.37 -127.54 39.11
CA GLN A 270 32.16 -127.84 37.70
C GLN A 270 30.66 -127.76 37.34
N HIS A 271 29.78 -128.15 38.27
CA HIS A 271 28.34 -127.97 38.12
C HIS A 271 27.93 -126.49 38.20
N GLU A 272 28.42 -125.74 39.19
CA GLU A 272 28.20 -124.29 39.32
C GLU A 272 28.77 -123.52 38.10
N MET A 273 29.89 -123.96 37.53
CA MET A 273 30.48 -123.42 36.31
C MET A 273 29.66 -123.76 35.07
N SER A 274 29.04 -124.93 35.02
CA SER A 274 28.18 -125.32 33.90
C SER A 274 26.83 -124.61 33.96
N GLU A 275 26.29 -124.37 35.17
CA GLU A 275 25.15 -123.49 35.41
C GLU A 275 25.48 -122.04 35.05
N LEU A 276 26.67 -121.56 35.43
CA LEU A 276 27.17 -120.25 35.02
C LEU A 276 27.35 -120.16 33.50
N ASP A 277 27.97 -121.15 32.86
CA ASP A 277 28.16 -121.18 31.41
C ASP A 277 26.82 -121.16 30.69
N LYS A 278 25.79 -121.85 31.21
CA LYS A 278 24.42 -121.72 30.72
C LYS A 278 23.84 -120.33 30.95
N HIS A 279 24.05 -119.74 32.13
CA HIS A 279 23.55 -118.41 32.47
C HIS A 279 24.20 -117.31 31.62
N VAL A 280 25.54 -117.33 31.49
CA VAL A 280 26.34 -116.45 30.63
C VAL A 280 25.97 -116.67 29.17
N LYS A 281 25.82 -117.90 28.69
CA LYS A 281 25.33 -118.14 27.32
C LYS A 281 23.90 -117.62 27.12
N GLY A 282 23.06 -117.69 28.14
CA GLY A 282 21.72 -117.10 28.16
C GLY A 282 21.79 -115.57 28.03
N GLN A 283 22.54 -114.91 28.91
CA GLN A 283 22.72 -113.46 28.93
C GLN A 283 23.44 -112.94 27.68
N VAL A 284 24.48 -113.63 27.20
CA VAL A 284 25.18 -113.30 25.95
C VAL A 284 24.27 -113.49 24.75
N ARG A 285 23.39 -114.51 24.74
CA ARG A 285 22.40 -114.69 23.68
C ARG A 285 21.32 -113.60 23.73
N GLU A 286 20.86 -113.21 24.90
CA GLU A 286 19.91 -112.09 25.08
C GLU A 286 20.54 -110.75 24.69
N MET A 287 21.80 -110.52 25.07
CA MET A 287 22.60 -109.37 24.66
C MET A 287 22.85 -109.37 23.16
N SER A 288 23.18 -110.51 22.55
CA SER A 288 23.32 -110.67 21.10
C SER A 288 22.02 -110.36 20.38
N GLN A 289 20.87 -110.83 20.89
CA GLN A 289 19.57 -110.47 20.33
C GLN A 289 19.24 -108.98 20.50
N SER A 290 19.61 -108.38 21.63
CA SER A 290 19.44 -106.94 21.85
C SER A 290 20.33 -106.11 20.91
N PHE A 291 21.54 -106.59 20.65
CA PHE A 291 22.50 -105.97 19.73
C PHE A 291 22.07 -106.17 18.27
N GLU A 292 21.54 -107.34 17.91
CA GLU A 292 20.94 -107.59 16.60
C GLU A 292 19.72 -106.70 16.36
N ARG A 293 18.85 -106.53 17.37
CA ARG A 293 17.73 -105.58 17.30
C ARG A 293 18.21 -104.14 17.15
N LEU A 294 19.18 -103.71 17.96
CA LEU A 294 19.76 -102.37 17.85
C LEU A 294 20.43 -102.14 16.49
N THR A 295 21.21 -103.12 16.00
CA THR A 295 21.89 -103.03 14.71
C THR A 295 20.87 -103.03 13.57
N SER A 296 19.83 -103.86 13.66
CA SER A 296 18.70 -103.84 12.72
C SER A 296 17.98 -102.50 12.73
N ASP A 297 17.71 -101.92 13.90
CA ASP A 297 17.04 -100.63 14.05
C ASP A 297 17.91 -99.48 13.51
N VAL A 298 19.21 -99.47 13.82
CA VAL A 298 20.17 -98.49 13.27
C VAL A 298 20.28 -98.64 11.76
N ASN A 299 20.33 -99.87 11.24
CA ASN A 299 20.45 -100.10 9.80
C ASN A 299 19.15 -99.73 9.07
N ALA A 300 17.98 -99.99 9.68
CA ALA A 300 16.69 -99.51 9.20
C ALA A 300 16.62 -97.97 9.21
N GLN A 301 17.10 -97.32 10.28
CA GLN A 301 17.15 -95.86 10.37
C GLN A 301 18.11 -95.25 9.35
N ILE A 302 19.30 -95.83 9.14
CA ILE A 302 20.23 -95.40 8.09
C ILE A 302 19.57 -95.55 6.73
N LYS A 303 18.87 -96.65 6.48
CA LYS A 303 18.16 -96.88 5.22
C LYS A 303 17.04 -95.85 5.02
N THR A 304 16.21 -95.59 6.04
CA THR A 304 15.17 -94.56 5.97
C THR A 304 15.77 -93.15 5.81
N ALA A 305 16.89 -92.85 6.46
CA ALA A 305 17.58 -91.57 6.31
C ALA A 305 18.21 -91.42 4.91
N VAL A 306 18.78 -92.48 4.35
CA VAL A 306 19.32 -92.50 2.98
C VAL A 306 18.20 -92.39 1.95
N ASP A 307 17.09 -93.11 2.13
CA ASP A 307 15.91 -93.02 1.26
C ASP A 307 15.26 -91.63 1.36
N PHE A 308 15.18 -91.06 2.58
CA PHE A 308 14.68 -89.69 2.80
C PHE A 308 15.62 -88.64 2.20
N LEU A 309 16.94 -88.77 2.38
CA LEU A 309 17.92 -87.87 1.75
C LEU A 309 17.90 -87.99 0.23
N GLY A 310 17.75 -89.20 -0.30
CA GLY A 310 17.64 -89.44 -1.74
C GLY A 310 16.37 -88.84 -2.32
N THR A 311 15.22 -89.06 -1.68
CA THR A 311 13.94 -88.47 -2.10
C THR A 311 13.93 -86.96 -1.92
N SER A 312 14.43 -86.44 -0.79
CA SER A 312 14.55 -85.01 -0.52
C SER A 312 15.48 -84.31 -1.50
N ALA A 313 16.66 -84.88 -1.80
CA ALA A 313 17.58 -84.35 -2.79
C ALA A 313 17.00 -84.40 -4.21
N ALA A 314 16.28 -85.47 -4.56
CA ALA A 314 15.58 -85.57 -5.84
C ALA A 314 14.46 -84.53 -5.96
N THR A 315 13.64 -84.34 -4.91
CA THR A 315 12.61 -83.29 -4.90
C THR A 315 13.22 -81.90 -4.96
N LEU A 316 14.32 -81.65 -4.23
CA LEU A 316 15.01 -80.36 -4.25
C LEU A 316 15.61 -80.06 -5.63
N MET A 317 16.21 -81.06 -6.28
CA MET A 317 16.72 -80.93 -7.64
C MET A 317 15.60 -80.66 -8.64
N GLU A 318 14.46 -81.33 -8.51
CA GLU A 318 13.32 -81.11 -9.39
C GLU A 318 12.69 -79.73 -9.18
N ASP A 319 12.58 -79.28 -7.92
CA ASP A 319 12.10 -77.95 -7.56
C ASP A 319 13.06 -76.85 -8.05
N MET A 320 14.37 -77.08 -7.94
CA MET A 320 15.39 -76.20 -8.55
C MET A 320 15.26 -76.13 -10.06
N LYS A 321 15.09 -77.27 -10.76
CA LYS A 321 14.87 -77.27 -12.22
C LYS A 321 13.62 -76.49 -12.59
N LEU A 322 12.54 -76.65 -11.83
CA LEU A 322 11.27 -75.95 -12.07
C LEU A 322 11.43 -74.43 -11.86
N LYS A 323 12.11 -74.02 -10.79
CA LYS A 323 12.45 -72.62 -10.54
C LYS A 323 13.36 -72.03 -11.61
N TYR A 324 14.40 -72.75 -12.03
CA TYR A 324 15.25 -72.29 -13.14
C TYR A 324 14.48 -72.16 -14.45
N LYS A 325 13.53 -73.06 -14.71
CA LYS A 325 12.67 -72.96 -15.89
C LYS A 325 11.77 -71.72 -15.82
N ASP A 326 11.09 -71.50 -14.70
CA ASP A 326 10.24 -70.31 -14.52
C ASP A 326 11.07 -69.01 -14.56
N GLU A 327 12.26 -69.01 -13.98
CA GLU A 327 13.18 -67.87 -14.03
C GLU A 327 13.70 -67.61 -15.45
N THR A 328 13.98 -68.67 -16.23
CA THR A 328 14.33 -68.54 -17.65
C THR A 328 13.15 -67.99 -18.46
N GLU A 329 11.91 -68.43 -18.21
CA GLU A 329 10.71 -67.91 -18.85
C GLU A 329 10.43 -66.45 -18.45
N ARG A 330 10.69 -66.07 -17.19
CA ARG A 330 10.60 -64.70 -16.70
C ARG A 330 11.66 -63.81 -17.34
N ILE A 331 12.90 -64.28 -17.45
CA ILE A 331 13.99 -63.57 -18.14
C ILE A 331 13.62 -63.37 -19.61
N ASN A 332 13.09 -64.40 -20.29
CA ASN A 332 12.64 -64.27 -21.68
C ASN A 332 11.50 -63.25 -21.84
N ARG A 333 10.52 -63.24 -20.93
CA ARG A 333 9.45 -62.21 -20.91
C ARG A 333 10.02 -60.81 -20.73
N LYS A 334 10.97 -60.64 -19.80
CA LYS A 334 11.62 -59.34 -19.58
C LYS A 334 12.47 -58.91 -20.76
N ASN A 335 13.18 -59.83 -21.42
CA ASN A 335 13.92 -59.53 -22.64
C ASN A 335 12.98 -59.10 -23.78
N GLN A 336 11.82 -59.73 -23.93
CA GLN A 336 10.80 -59.30 -24.90
C GLN A 336 10.23 -57.90 -24.58
N GLU A 337 9.98 -57.60 -23.30
CA GLU A 337 9.57 -56.24 -22.88
C GLU A 337 10.65 -55.20 -23.18
N VAL A 338 11.92 -55.54 -22.93
CA VAL A 338 13.07 -54.67 -23.24
C VAL A 338 13.21 -54.46 -24.73
N GLU A 339 13.13 -55.51 -25.55
CA GLU A 339 13.16 -55.38 -27.01
C GLU A 339 12.02 -54.51 -27.54
N LYS A 340 10.81 -54.67 -26.99
CA LYS A 340 9.66 -53.83 -27.32
C LYS A 340 9.91 -52.36 -26.97
N LEU A 341 10.39 -52.08 -25.75
CA LEU A 341 10.73 -50.72 -25.31
C LEU A 341 11.83 -50.10 -26.17
N VAL A 342 12.85 -50.87 -26.53
CA VAL A 342 13.92 -50.42 -27.42
C VAL A 342 13.36 -50.08 -28.80
N SER A 343 12.47 -50.92 -29.35
CA SER A 343 11.79 -50.64 -30.62
C SER A 343 10.96 -49.36 -30.56
N GLU A 344 10.13 -49.19 -29.52
CA GLU A 344 9.32 -47.99 -29.31
C GLU A 344 10.19 -46.73 -29.14
N GLN A 345 11.33 -46.85 -28.46
CA GLN A 345 12.27 -45.74 -28.27
C GLN A 345 12.98 -45.38 -29.57
N VAL A 346 13.36 -46.35 -30.40
CA VAL A 346 13.95 -46.12 -31.72
C VAL A 346 12.95 -45.42 -32.65
N GLU A 347 11.69 -45.86 -32.65
CA GLU A 347 10.60 -45.20 -33.39
C GLU A 347 10.36 -43.78 -32.89
N GLY A 348 10.31 -43.57 -31.57
CA GLY A 348 10.14 -42.25 -30.96
C GLY A 348 11.28 -41.29 -31.28
N VAL A 349 12.54 -41.75 -31.21
CA VAL A 349 13.72 -40.96 -31.57
C VAL A 349 13.71 -40.61 -33.07
N SER A 350 13.31 -41.55 -33.93
CA SER A 350 13.15 -41.30 -35.37
C SER A 350 12.08 -40.25 -35.66
N ALA A 351 10.93 -40.32 -34.97
CA ALA A 351 9.84 -39.35 -35.09
C ALA A 351 10.27 -37.95 -34.61
N ILE A 352 10.96 -37.86 -33.47
CA ILE A 352 11.50 -36.60 -32.94
C ILE A 352 12.55 -36.02 -33.90
N SER A 353 13.47 -36.83 -34.40
CA SER A 353 14.48 -36.42 -35.38
C SER A 353 13.83 -35.84 -36.64
N THR A 354 12.80 -36.51 -37.17
CA THR A 354 12.01 -36.03 -38.31
C THR A 354 11.33 -34.70 -38.01
N HIS A 355 10.74 -34.54 -36.82
CA HIS A 355 10.12 -33.29 -36.40
C HIS A 355 11.14 -32.16 -36.24
N MET A 356 12.34 -32.44 -35.68
CA MET A 356 13.42 -31.46 -35.58
C MET A 356 13.90 -31.00 -36.95
N VAL A 357 14.03 -31.89 -37.92
CA VAL A 357 14.37 -31.52 -39.31
C VAL A 357 13.31 -30.59 -39.90
N GLN A 358 12.03 -30.94 -39.76
CA GLN A 358 10.93 -30.09 -40.23
C GLN A 358 10.88 -28.72 -39.54
N LEU A 359 11.14 -28.67 -38.23
CA LEU A 359 11.16 -27.43 -37.47
C LEU A 359 12.35 -26.54 -37.89
N THR A 360 13.51 -27.16 -38.11
CA THR A 360 14.71 -26.48 -38.61
C THR A 360 14.48 -25.91 -40.01
N GLU A 361 13.79 -26.65 -40.87
CA GLU A 361 13.44 -26.19 -42.22
C GLU A 361 12.45 -25.01 -42.20
N ARG A 362 11.40 -25.07 -41.35
CA ARG A 362 10.47 -23.95 -41.15
C ARG A 362 11.16 -22.71 -40.60
N THR A 363 12.04 -22.90 -39.62
CA THR A 363 12.80 -21.79 -39.00
C THR A 363 13.73 -21.16 -40.02
N ASN A 364 14.47 -21.97 -40.79
CA ASN A 364 15.34 -21.48 -41.85
C ASN A 364 14.57 -20.74 -42.95
N LYS A 365 13.36 -21.19 -43.30
CA LYS A 365 12.49 -20.49 -44.24
C LYS A 365 12.09 -19.10 -43.71
N SER A 366 11.63 -19.02 -42.46
CA SER A 366 11.24 -17.76 -41.82
C SER A 366 12.41 -16.78 -41.68
N VAL A 367 13.61 -17.28 -41.34
CA VAL A 367 14.83 -16.47 -41.26
C VAL A 367 15.19 -15.90 -42.64
N ARG A 368 15.08 -16.68 -43.72
CA ARG A 368 15.32 -16.17 -45.08
C ARG A 368 14.35 -15.07 -45.47
N GLU A 369 13.05 -15.27 -45.23
CA GLU A 369 12.01 -14.27 -45.50
C GLU A 369 12.25 -12.97 -44.72
N MET A 370 12.66 -13.08 -43.46
CA MET A 370 12.99 -11.93 -42.61
C MET A 370 14.27 -11.22 -43.07
N THR A 371 15.27 -11.97 -43.51
CA THR A 371 16.52 -11.42 -44.06
C THR A 371 16.26 -10.67 -45.37
N GLU A 372 15.37 -11.19 -46.21
CA GLU A 372 14.95 -10.55 -47.46
C GLU A 372 14.17 -9.25 -47.22
N LEU A 373 13.30 -9.21 -46.20
CA LEU A 373 12.64 -7.99 -45.72
C LEU A 373 13.64 -6.95 -45.20
N VAL A 374 14.64 -7.36 -44.42
CA VAL A 374 15.68 -6.45 -43.91
C VAL A 374 16.58 -5.90 -45.02
N ILE A 375 16.94 -6.73 -46.01
CA ILE A 375 17.72 -6.29 -47.19
C ILE A 375 16.91 -5.32 -48.05
N SER A 376 15.60 -5.56 -48.23
CA SER A 376 14.71 -4.65 -48.95
C SER A 376 14.50 -3.31 -48.22
N SER A 377 14.55 -3.31 -46.88
CA SER A 377 14.42 -2.12 -46.03
C SER A 377 15.72 -1.31 -45.95
N THR A 378 16.89 -1.91 -46.20
CA THR A 378 18.20 -1.25 -46.11
C THR A 378 18.67 -0.62 -47.44
N GLN A 379 17.98 -0.88 -48.56
CA GLN A 379 18.30 -0.26 -49.86
C GLN A 379 17.63 1.12 -50.12
N LYS A 380 16.83 1.66 -49.20
CA LYS A 380 16.26 3.03 -49.31
C LYS A 380 17.03 4.03 -48.44
N ASN A 381 18.27 4.33 -48.83
CA ASN A 381 19.16 5.23 -48.09
C ASN A 381 19.05 6.70 -48.55
N THR A 382 18.10 7.41 -47.92
CA THR A 382 18.19 8.86 -47.58
C THR A 382 17.63 9.18 -46.17
N ALA A 383 17.38 8.18 -45.32
CA ALA A 383 16.67 8.33 -44.03
C ALA A 383 17.55 8.12 -42.77
N THR A 384 18.87 8.04 -42.90
CA THR A 384 19.78 7.84 -41.75
C THR A 384 19.97 9.10 -40.91
N GLN A 385 19.79 10.30 -41.47
CA GLN A 385 19.81 11.54 -40.68
C GLN A 385 18.54 11.73 -39.85
N ASP A 386 17.37 11.35 -40.37
CA ASP A 386 16.10 11.53 -39.66
C ASP A 386 16.02 10.64 -38.41
N LEU A 387 16.45 9.38 -38.53
CA LEU A 387 16.55 8.45 -37.40
C LEU A 387 17.52 8.93 -36.32
N GLU A 388 18.63 9.56 -36.69
CA GLU A 388 19.58 10.09 -35.70
C GLU A 388 18.99 11.29 -34.93
N THR A 389 18.22 12.14 -35.61
CA THR A 389 17.50 13.25 -34.95
C THR A 389 16.37 12.75 -34.04
N GLU A 390 15.64 11.72 -34.45
CA GLU A 390 14.55 11.13 -33.67
C GLU A 390 15.07 10.39 -32.43
N VAL A 391 16.19 9.68 -32.55
CA VAL A 391 16.88 9.07 -31.41
C VAL A 391 17.42 10.14 -30.44
N ARG A 392 17.93 11.27 -30.94
CA ARG A 392 18.38 12.38 -30.09
C ARG A 392 17.21 13.03 -29.35
N LEU A 393 16.07 13.24 -30.01
CA LEU A 393 14.84 13.76 -29.39
C LEU A 393 14.29 12.79 -28.35
N SER A 394 14.25 11.49 -28.66
CA SER A 394 13.79 10.45 -27.73
C SER A 394 14.66 10.40 -26.47
N ARG A 395 16.00 10.50 -26.62
CA ARG A 395 16.91 10.57 -25.48
C ARG A 395 16.69 11.82 -24.63
N LYS A 396 16.38 12.97 -25.24
CA LYS A 396 16.05 14.19 -24.51
C LYS A 396 14.76 14.02 -23.70
N LEU A 397 13.71 13.48 -24.32
CA LEU A 397 12.43 13.23 -23.64
C LEU A 397 12.57 12.22 -22.50
N ILE A 398 13.35 11.15 -22.69
CA ILE A 398 13.64 10.19 -21.61
C ILE A 398 14.35 10.89 -20.45
N LYS A 399 15.35 11.74 -20.74
CA LYS A 399 16.05 12.50 -19.71
C LYS A 399 15.14 13.47 -18.97
N ASP A 400 14.26 14.19 -19.69
CA ASP A 400 13.30 15.11 -19.09
C ASP A 400 12.29 14.35 -18.18
N VAL A 401 11.89 13.13 -18.58
CA VAL A 401 11.04 12.25 -17.76
C VAL A 401 11.79 11.72 -16.55
N GLU A 402 13.06 11.33 -16.68
CA GLU A 402 13.90 10.91 -15.56
C GLU A 402 14.11 12.04 -14.55
N ASP A 403 14.37 13.26 -15.03
CA ASP A 403 14.57 14.44 -14.18
C ASP A 403 13.27 14.79 -13.43
N LYS A 404 12.12 14.77 -14.12
CA LYS A 404 10.79 14.93 -13.47
C LYS A 404 10.48 13.82 -12.47
N ALA A 405 10.84 12.56 -12.77
CA ALA A 405 10.65 11.44 -11.86
C ALA A 405 11.51 11.57 -10.60
N ARG A 406 12.76 12.04 -10.75
CA ARG A 406 13.65 12.35 -9.60
C ARG A 406 13.11 13.49 -8.76
N GLU A 407 12.62 14.56 -9.39
CA GLU A 407 11.96 15.67 -8.68
C GLU A 407 10.73 15.17 -7.89
N GLN A 408 9.90 14.33 -8.49
CA GLN A 408 8.75 13.72 -7.82
C GLN A 408 9.18 12.82 -6.64
N ASP A 409 10.22 12.00 -6.79
CA ASP A 409 10.76 11.19 -5.68
C ASP A 409 11.25 12.07 -4.53
N HIS A 410 11.93 13.17 -4.82
CA HIS A 410 12.34 14.15 -3.81
C HIS A 410 11.15 14.78 -3.09
N LEU A 411 10.07 15.12 -3.81
CA LEU A 411 8.84 15.63 -3.21
C LEU A 411 8.16 14.60 -2.30
N LEU A 412 8.12 13.33 -2.72
CA LEU A 412 7.56 12.24 -1.91
C LEU A 412 8.36 12.03 -0.63
N ARG A 413 9.69 11.97 -0.69
CA ARG A 413 10.55 11.85 0.49
C ARG A 413 10.34 13.00 1.48
N ARG A 414 10.23 14.24 0.98
CA ARG A 414 9.93 15.41 1.84
C ARG A 414 8.57 15.29 2.53
N ARG A 415 7.56 14.72 1.85
CA ARG A 415 6.24 14.46 2.46
C ARG A 415 6.31 13.37 3.52
N ASP A 416 7.05 12.29 3.25
CA ASP A 416 7.23 11.19 4.18
C ASP A 416 7.95 11.67 5.45
N ASP A 417 8.99 12.49 5.32
CA ASP A 417 9.68 13.13 6.46
C ASP A 417 8.71 13.96 7.30
N ALA A 418 7.87 14.79 6.65
CA ALA A 418 6.88 15.60 7.35
C ALA A 418 5.83 14.73 8.06
N LEU A 419 5.38 13.64 7.44
CA LEU A 419 4.46 12.68 8.05
C LEU A 419 5.06 11.98 9.26
N CYS A 420 6.35 11.61 9.20
CA CYS A 420 7.07 11.03 10.34
C CYS A 420 7.11 12.00 11.53
N LEU A 421 7.41 13.28 11.28
CA LEU A 421 7.41 14.33 12.32
C LEU A 421 6.02 14.54 12.93
N LEU A 422 4.96 14.54 12.11
CA LEU A 422 3.58 14.64 12.57
C LEU A 422 3.19 13.43 13.43
N LEU A 423 3.54 12.21 13.01
CA LEU A 423 3.25 10.99 13.77
C LEU A 423 3.94 11.01 15.14
N GLU A 424 5.22 11.37 15.19
CA GLU A 424 5.96 11.52 16.45
C GLU A 424 5.31 12.57 17.37
N SER A 425 4.85 13.70 16.80
CA SER A 425 4.14 14.74 17.58
C SER A 425 2.83 14.23 18.21
N GLN A 426 2.13 13.31 17.54
CA GLN A 426 0.90 12.70 18.05
C GLN A 426 1.20 11.65 19.13
N LEU A 427 2.28 10.88 18.97
CA LEU A 427 2.74 9.95 20.01
C LEU A 427 3.10 10.71 21.31
N LEU A 428 3.73 11.88 21.20
CA LEU A 428 3.97 12.75 22.35
C LEU A 428 2.67 13.24 23.01
N SER A 429 1.66 13.63 22.22
CA SER A 429 0.33 14.02 22.75
C SER A 429 -0.33 12.87 23.51
N ALA A 430 -0.35 11.68 22.92
CA ALA A 430 -0.94 10.49 23.52
C ALA A 430 -0.22 10.09 24.83
N ALA A 431 1.11 10.24 24.89
CA ALA A 431 1.87 10.00 26.11
C ALA A 431 1.52 10.99 27.24
N LEU A 432 1.36 12.27 26.90
CA LEU A 432 0.93 13.32 27.84
C LEU A 432 -0.49 13.07 28.37
N GLU A 433 -1.42 12.73 27.49
CA GLU A 433 -2.82 12.41 27.84
C GLU A 433 -2.90 11.16 28.73
N ARG A 434 -2.14 10.11 28.40
CA ARG A 434 -2.06 8.90 29.23
C ARG A 434 -1.54 9.20 30.63
N GLN A 435 -0.55 10.09 30.76
CA GLN A 435 -0.05 10.51 32.07
C GLN A 435 -1.10 11.32 32.83
N ASP A 436 -1.82 12.22 32.16
CA ASP A 436 -2.91 12.99 32.79
C ASP A 436 -4.01 12.07 33.30
N ASP A 437 -4.37 11.03 32.55
CA ASP A 437 -5.33 10.03 33.00
C ASP A 437 -4.83 9.24 34.21
N GLN A 438 -3.54 8.93 34.25
CA GLN A 438 -2.92 8.25 35.38
C GLN A 438 -2.91 9.16 36.62
N ASP A 439 -2.55 10.43 36.46
CA ASP A 439 -2.55 11.41 37.53
C ASP A 439 -3.97 11.66 38.03
N ARG A 440 -4.97 11.78 37.14
CA ARG A 440 -6.40 11.85 37.50
C ARG A 440 -6.87 10.63 38.29
N LYS A 441 -6.47 9.42 37.91
CA LYS A 441 -6.79 8.19 38.66
C LYS A 441 -6.18 8.21 40.05
N ASN A 442 -4.93 8.68 40.17
CA ASN A 442 -4.24 8.83 41.44
C ASN A 442 -4.93 9.87 42.34
N ILE A 443 -5.47 10.96 41.75
CA ILE A 443 -6.24 11.99 42.46
C ILE A 443 -7.62 11.48 42.87
N ALA A 444 -8.35 10.81 41.97
CA ALA A 444 -9.69 10.28 42.24
C ALA A 444 -9.70 9.19 43.33
N LEU A 445 -8.57 8.50 43.54
CA LEU A 445 -8.38 7.52 44.60
C LEU A 445 -8.19 8.12 46.01
N PHE A 446 -8.00 9.44 46.16
CA PHE A 446 -8.01 10.11 47.47
C PHE A 446 -9.43 10.28 48.05
N GLY A 447 -10.48 9.93 47.32
CA GLY A 447 -11.86 9.96 47.82
C GLY A 447 -12.33 8.71 48.56
N PHE A 448 -11.75 7.53 48.30
CA PHE A 448 -12.10 6.28 49.00
C PHE A 448 -11.11 5.15 48.62
N LYS A 449 -9.88 5.15 49.16
CA LYS A 449 -9.16 3.89 49.34
C LYS A 449 -9.52 3.39 50.74
N PRO A 450 -10.36 2.35 50.92
CA PRO A 450 -10.41 1.69 52.21
C PRO A 450 -9.00 1.19 52.51
N ASP A 451 -8.41 1.65 53.61
CA ASP A 451 -7.10 1.21 54.05
C ASP A 451 -7.11 -0.32 54.14
N LYS A 452 -6.46 -0.99 53.18
CA LYS A 452 -6.29 -2.45 53.21
C LYS A 452 -5.37 -2.90 54.36
N HIS A 453 -4.86 -1.98 55.17
CA HIS A 453 -4.07 -2.26 56.35
C HIS A 453 -4.84 -2.19 57.69
N GLU A 454 -6.12 -1.84 57.70
CA GLU A 454 -6.98 -1.93 58.90
C GLU A 454 -8.08 -3.00 58.82
N ALA A 455 -8.08 -3.85 57.78
CA ALA A 455 -8.96 -5.02 57.72
C ALA A 455 -8.45 -6.23 58.55
N ASP A 456 -7.30 -6.11 59.24
CA ASP A 456 -6.67 -7.20 60.01
C ASP A 456 -6.63 -6.96 61.53
N ARG A 457 -7.28 -5.90 62.05
CA ARG A 457 -7.68 -5.83 63.47
C ARG A 457 -9.15 -6.22 63.58
N GLY A 458 -9.34 -7.52 63.70
CA GLY A 458 -10.63 -8.18 63.72
C GLY A 458 -11.63 -7.59 64.70
N PHE A 459 -12.79 -7.22 64.16
CA PHE A 459 -14.05 -7.40 64.86
C PHE A 459 -14.41 -8.89 64.74
N MET A 460 -13.87 -9.71 65.62
CA MET A 460 -14.18 -11.14 65.69
C MET A 460 -15.55 -11.35 66.33
N LEU A 461 -16.52 -11.81 65.53
CA LEU A 461 -17.68 -12.54 66.03
C LEU A 461 -17.22 -13.94 66.48
N PRO A 462 -17.53 -14.37 67.72
CA PRO A 462 -17.02 -15.62 68.26
C PRO A 462 -17.84 -16.81 67.76
N GLY A 463 -17.14 -17.81 67.22
CA GLY A 463 -17.68 -19.17 67.07
C GLY A 463 -18.00 -19.55 65.64
N LEU A 464 -17.00 -20.06 64.93
CA LEU A 464 -17.13 -21.18 63.99
C LEU A 464 -15.72 -21.62 63.59
N GLN A 465 -15.25 -22.68 64.24
CA GLN A 465 -14.06 -23.43 63.84
C GLN A 465 -14.37 -24.17 62.55
N GLY A 466 -13.68 -23.81 61.48
CA GLY A 466 -13.72 -24.49 60.18
C GLY A 466 -12.30 -24.64 59.63
N THR A 467 -11.92 -25.89 59.42
CA THR A 467 -10.63 -26.46 59.00
C THR A 467 -9.90 -25.78 57.82
N PRO A 468 -8.55 -25.89 57.75
CA PRO A 468 -7.74 -25.33 56.67
C PRO A 468 -7.47 -26.36 55.56
N SER A 469 -7.82 -26.05 54.31
CA SER A 469 -7.23 -26.71 53.16
C SER A 469 -7.38 -25.88 51.87
N SER A 470 -6.31 -25.22 51.46
CA SER A 470 -6.01 -24.97 50.05
C SER A 470 -4.56 -24.52 49.88
N PRO A 471 -3.69 -25.31 49.22
CA PRO A 471 -2.29 -24.99 49.00
C PRO A 471 -2.04 -24.59 47.55
N TRP A 472 -2.37 -23.35 47.15
CA TRP A 472 -1.88 -22.80 45.87
C TRP A 472 -1.60 -21.30 45.99
N ARG A 473 -0.47 -20.96 46.62
CA ARG A 473 0.16 -19.64 46.49
C ARG A 473 1.44 -19.76 45.67
N MET A 474 1.36 -19.27 44.44
CA MET A 474 2.54 -18.96 43.62
C MET A 474 3.37 -17.85 44.30
N PRO A 475 4.71 -17.94 44.31
CA PRO A 475 5.57 -16.95 44.94
C PRO A 475 5.68 -15.71 44.04
N ARG A 476 5.00 -14.62 44.45
CA ARG A 476 5.14 -13.31 43.80
C ARG A 476 6.47 -12.69 44.21
N LYS A 477 7.42 -12.71 43.27
CA LYS A 477 8.76 -12.13 43.36
C LYS A 477 8.66 -10.64 43.73
N LYS A 478 9.04 -10.32 44.96
CA LYS A 478 9.13 -8.96 45.52
C LYS A 478 10.41 -8.32 44.95
N MET A 479 10.32 -7.65 43.79
CA MET A 479 11.37 -6.71 43.39
C MET A 479 11.15 -5.42 44.18
N GLY A 480 12.08 -5.18 45.11
CA GLY A 480 12.22 -3.89 45.77
C GLY A 480 12.69 -2.86 44.75
N GLY A 481 11.82 -1.92 44.45
CA GLY A 481 12.17 -0.58 43.98
C GLY A 481 11.42 0.36 44.91
N GLY A 482 12.13 1.21 45.63
CA GLY A 482 11.53 2.26 46.44
C GLY A 482 10.85 3.26 45.51
N ASP A 483 9.59 2.97 45.18
CA ASP A 483 8.68 3.93 44.59
C ASP A 483 8.36 4.93 45.71
N SER A 484 9.13 6.01 45.76
CA SER A 484 8.78 7.17 46.55
C SER A 484 7.43 7.63 46.02
N ASP A 485 6.38 7.26 46.75
CA ASP A 485 4.99 7.62 46.49
C ASP A 485 4.86 9.15 46.59
N GLN A 486 5.37 9.85 45.58
CA GLN A 486 5.26 11.28 45.43
C GLN A 486 3.78 11.55 45.23
N THR A 487 3.19 12.08 46.29
CA THR A 487 1.83 12.55 46.33
C THR A 487 1.66 13.61 45.24
N VAL A 488 0.89 13.27 44.20
CA VAL A 488 0.59 14.13 43.02
C VAL A 488 -0.10 15.45 43.43
N VAL A 489 -0.71 15.44 44.62
CA VAL A 489 -1.41 16.57 45.18
C VAL A 489 -0.81 16.87 46.54
N SER A 490 -0.26 18.07 46.66
CA SER A 490 0.10 18.66 47.94
C SER A 490 -0.93 19.73 48.31
N MET A 491 -1.15 19.86 49.61
CA MET A 491 -2.02 20.87 50.17
C MET A 491 -1.23 22.18 50.29
N ASP A 492 -1.73 23.29 49.74
CA ASP A 492 -1.06 24.58 49.92
C ASP A 492 -1.08 24.94 51.41
N MET A 493 0.10 25.05 52.01
CA MET A 493 0.28 25.33 53.44
C MET A 493 -0.33 26.68 53.87
N ARG A 494 -0.58 27.60 52.93
CA ARG A 494 -1.27 28.87 53.18
C ARG A 494 -2.77 28.67 53.47
N CYS A 495 -3.39 27.60 52.97
CA CYS A 495 -4.81 27.30 53.19
C CYS A 495 -5.09 26.72 54.59
N LEU A 496 -4.09 26.08 55.21
CA LEU A 496 -4.17 25.64 56.61
C LEU A 496 -4.20 26.82 57.59
N SER A 497 -3.60 27.95 57.23
CA SER A 497 -3.49 29.14 58.09
C SER A 497 -4.82 29.88 58.25
N CYS A 498 -5.72 29.81 57.26
CA CYS A 498 -6.96 30.61 57.23
C CYS A 498 -8.15 30.00 57.99
N SER A 499 -8.05 28.74 58.41
CA SER A 499 -9.22 27.93 58.78
C SER A 499 -9.18 27.36 60.19
N GLY A 500 -8.09 27.56 60.93
CA GLY A 500 -7.99 27.36 62.39
C GLY A 500 -8.19 25.93 62.92
N SER A 501 -8.64 24.98 62.10
CA SER A 501 -8.93 23.60 62.47
C SER A 501 -8.57 22.66 61.32
N SER A 502 -7.42 21.98 61.44
CA SER A 502 -6.92 21.03 60.42
C SER A 502 -7.92 19.90 60.13
N ALA A 503 -8.71 19.48 61.13
CA ALA A 503 -9.71 18.42 60.99
C ALA A 503 -10.94 18.84 60.17
N THR A 504 -11.44 20.07 60.37
CA THR A 504 -12.60 20.59 59.62
C THR A 504 -12.24 20.91 58.17
N VAL A 505 -10.98 21.29 57.97
CA VAL A 505 -10.38 21.61 56.69
C VAL A 505 -10.25 20.36 55.85
N LEU A 506 -9.68 19.27 56.40
CA LEU A 506 -9.62 17.96 55.76
C LEU A 506 -11.01 17.41 55.37
N ALA A 507 -12.04 17.63 56.20
CA ALA A 507 -13.40 17.17 55.93
C ALA A 507 -14.20 18.05 54.95
N GLY A 508 -13.85 19.34 54.83
CA GLY A 508 -14.53 20.32 53.98
C GLY A 508 -13.76 20.74 52.73
N PHE A 509 -12.65 20.08 52.41
CA PHE A 509 -11.71 20.50 51.37
C PHE A 509 -12.39 20.60 50.00
N LYS A 510 -12.71 21.85 49.60
CA LYS A 510 -13.09 22.17 48.22
C LYS A 510 -11.87 22.00 47.34
N LEU A 511 -12.07 21.44 46.14
CA LEU A 511 -11.06 21.22 45.09
C LEU A 511 -10.13 22.42 44.80
N ALA A 512 -10.50 23.63 45.21
CA ALA A 512 -9.79 24.89 44.98
C ALA A 512 -8.42 25.04 45.68
N CYS A 513 -8.11 24.23 46.70
CA CYS A 513 -6.87 24.37 47.49
C CYS A 513 -5.84 23.25 47.24
N LEU A 514 -6.03 22.45 46.18
CA LEU A 514 -5.15 21.37 45.77
C LEU A 514 -4.15 21.87 44.72
N GLN A 515 -2.86 21.84 45.03
CA GLN A 515 -1.82 22.15 44.06
C GLN A 515 -1.53 20.89 43.23
N TYR A 516 -1.86 20.94 41.93
CA TYR A 516 -1.52 19.87 41.00
C TYR A 516 -0.04 19.92 40.65
N ALA A 517 0.71 18.90 41.04
CA ALA A 517 2.09 18.69 40.64
C ALA A 517 2.13 17.52 39.64
N PRO A 518 2.14 17.77 38.31
CA PRO A 518 2.12 16.70 37.33
C PRO A 518 3.35 15.83 37.48
N LYS A 519 3.16 14.50 37.41
CA LYS A 519 4.27 13.56 37.44
C LYS A 519 5.07 13.64 36.13
N PRO A 520 6.38 13.34 36.17
CA PRO A 520 7.16 13.29 34.94
C PRO A 520 6.65 12.17 34.03
N VAL A 521 6.76 12.36 32.73
CA VAL A 521 6.19 11.48 31.71
C VAL A 521 7.29 10.57 31.18
N GLU A 522 7.05 9.25 31.22
CA GLU A 522 7.95 8.29 30.59
C GLU A 522 7.64 8.17 29.09
N TYR A 523 8.58 8.57 28.25
CA TYR A 523 8.49 8.45 26.79
C TYR A 523 9.76 7.78 26.25
N LYS A 524 9.60 6.72 25.44
CA LYS A 524 10.72 5.92 24.88
C LYS A 524 11.76 5.47 25.94
N LYS A 525 11.30 5.09 27.14
CA LYS A 525 12.12 4.65 28.30
C LYS A 525 12.98 5.75 28.94
N THR A 526 12.73 7.01 28.60
CA THR A 526 13.36 8.18 29.22
C THR A 526 12.28 9.01 29.90
N VAL A 527 12.61 9.58 31.06
CA VAL A 527 11.68 10.34 31.89
C VAL A 527 11.86 11.82 31.58
N PHE A 528 10.79 12.49 31.16
CA PHE A 528 10.80 13.90 30.79
C PHE A 528 9.87 14.72 31.67
N THR A 529 10.17 16.01 31.80
CA THR A 529 9.17 16.94 32.34
C THR A 529 8.08 17.19 31.32
N ARG A 530 6.88 17.49 31.78
CA ARG A 530 5.73 17.79 30.90
C ARG A 530 6.03 18.96 29.97
N THR A 531 6.68 20.00 30.48
CA THR A 531 7.07 21.17 29.70
C THR A 531 8.02 20.79 28.58
N ASP A 532 8.99 19.91 28.81
CA ASP A 532 9.96 19.51 27.78
C ASP A 532 9.27 18.79 26.61
N LEU A 533 8.34 17.87 26.88
CA LEU A 533 7.61 17.16 25.83
C LEU A 533 6.66 18.08 25.05
N ILE A 534 6.07 19.10 25.68
CA ILE A 534 5.25 20.10 24.99
C ILE A 534 6.13 20.96 24.06
N HIS A 535 7.31 21.38 24.52
CA HIS A 535 8.26 22.11 23.68
C HIS A 535 8.73 21.24 22.51
N GLN A 536 9.12 20.00 22.76
CA GLN A 536 9.54 19.04 21.74
C GLN A 536 8.44 18.78 20.70
N ARG A 537 7.19 18.60 21.14
CA ARG A 537 6.03 18.47 20.24
C ARG A 537 5.87 19.71 19.37
N THR A 538 5.97 20.90 19.95
CA THR A 538 5.83 22.17 19.24
C THR A 538 6.93 22.33 18.19
N GLU A 539 8.16 21.96 18.54
CA GLU A 539 9.30 21.96 17.63
C GLU A 539 9.09 21.00 16.44
N LEU A 540 8.65 19.76 16.69
CA LEU A 540 8.34 18.79 15.63
C LEU A 540 7.25 19.29 14.67
N LEU A 541 6.21 19.95 15.20
CA LEU A 541 5.14 20.55 14.38
C LEU A 541 5.67 21.72 13.53
N HIS A 542 6.56 22.54 14.07
CA HIS A 542 7.23 23.60 13.31
C HIS A 542 8.11 23.02 12.20
N GLN A 543 8.92 22.01 12.50
CA GLN A 543 9.76 21.34 11.52
C GLN A 543 8.91 20.70 10.40
N ALA A 544 7.82 20.00 10.74
CA ALA A 544 6.90 19.42 9.77
C ALA A 544 6.27 20.50 8.87
N LYS A 545 5.87 21.64 9.45
CA LYS A 545 5.30 22.78 8.71
C LYS A 545 6.31 23.39 7.74
N GLU A 546 7.57 23.57 8.15
CA GLU A 546 8.62 24.10 7.28
C GLU A 546 8.95 23.12 6.14
N ARG A 547 8.97 21.80 6.40
CA ARG A 547 9.17 20.76 5.37
C ARG A 547 8.06 20.75 4.33
N LEU A 548 6.81 20.95 4.74
CA LEU A 548 5.67 21.07 3.82
C LEU A 548 5.67 22.39 3.04
N ARG A 549 6.11 23.50 3.66
CA ARG A 549 6.19 24.82 3.00
C ARG A 549 7.33 24.92 2.00
N GLY A 550 8.48 24.30 2.28
CA GLY A 550 9.64 24.28 1.38
C GLY A 550 9.31 23.73 -0.01
N GLY A 551 8.35 22.80 -0.12
CA GLY A 551 7.90 22.26 -1.41
C GLY A 551 7.09 23.22 -2.29
N VAL A 552 6.54 24.31 -1.74
CA VAL A 552 5.67 25.24 -2.51
C VAL A 552 6.46 26.39 -3.13
N ARG A 553 7.61 26.77 -2.56
CA ARG A 553 8.38 27.94 -3.01
C ARG A 553 9.43 27.63 -4.09
N GLU A 554 9.95 26.41 -4.16
CA GLU A 554 10.93 26.03 -5.20
C GLU A 554 10.30 25.87 -6.60
N SER A 555 9.03 25.47 -6.73
CA SER A 555 8.36 25.33 -8.04
C SER A 555 7.87 26.63 -8.68
N GLN A 556 8.10 27.81 -8.06
CA GLN A 556 7.67 29.11 -8.60
C GLN A 556 8.84 30.05 -8.94
N ALA A 557 10.08 29.58 -8.93
CA ALA A 557 11.19 30.37 -9.48
C ALA A 557 10.99 30.50 -11.00
N PRO A 558 10.90 31.72 -11.55
CA PRO A 558 10.84 31.91 -13.00
C PRO A 558 12.12 31.34 -13.62
N VAL A 559 11.94 30.47 -14.61
CA VAL A 559 13.04 29.98 -15.46
C VAL A 559 13.37 31.12 -16.42
N ASP A 560 14.47 31.83 -16.15
CA ASP A 560 15.08 32.80 -17.07
C ASP A 560 15.79 32.10 -18.25
#